data_AF-A0A386HU40-F1
#
_entry.id   AF-A0A386HU40-F1
#
_cell.length_a   1.000
_cell.length_b   1.000
_cell.length_c   1.000
_cell.angle_alpha   90.00
_cell.angle_beta   90.00
_cell.angle_gamma   90.00
#
_symmetry.space_group_name_H-M   'P 1'
#
loop_
_entity.id
_entity.type
_entity.pdbx_description
1 polymer ?
#
loop_
_entity_poly.entity_id
_entity_poly.type
_entity_poly.pdbx_seq_one_letter_code
_entity_poly.pdbx_strand_id
1 'polypeptide(L)'
;MALPINIEELVHGKTIEWERLEFKKGWNPEVIVRSMCAFANDLNNWGGGYIIVGVNEDEGQPILPPEGLPQDELDRIQKKIVELGNRIIPSYFPIVQPYFLNGKHILVLWCPSGDNRPYSAPDSLGKEGGRLNSYVRLGAASVIAKGETLRRLQELTARIPFDDRMNNQATIEDFNLGLIREYLQEVKSDLFNESDRMPLMDLCRAMYIVKGPIEHVRPVNVGLLFFSLTPERFFSRAWIELVVHKDDSGRGFEEFYFKP
;
A
#
# COMPACT_ATOMS: atom_id res chain seq x y z
N MET A 1 14.13 -5.31 3.40
CA MET A 1 13.93 -5.34 1.93
C MET A 1 13.45 -3.98 1.56
N ALA A 2 14.06 -3.35 0.57
CA ALA A 2 13.59 -2.06 0.09
C ALA A 2 12.11 -2.11 -0.34
N LEU A 3 11.43 -0.98 -0.25
CA LEU A 3 10.07 -0.83 -0.77
C LEU A 3 10.12 -0.70 -2.31
N PRO A 4 9.08 -1.14 -3.04
CA PRO A 4 9.03 -1.09 -4.50
C PRO A 4 8.79 0.33 -5.07
N ILE A 5 9.18 1.37 -4.31
CA ILE A 5 9.00 2.79 -4.61
C ILE A 5 10.26 3.57 -4.25
N ASN A 6 10.41 4.78 -4.79
CA ASN A 6 11.48 5.69 -4.39
C ASN A 6 11.10 6.48 -3.11
N ILE A 7 11.95 6.40 -2.08
CA ILE A 7 11.68 7.04 -0.80
C ILE A 7 11.85 8.55 -0.82
N GLU A 8 12.77 9.08 -1.63
CA GLU A 8 12.89 10.53 -1.79
C GLU A 8 11.61 11.09 -2.40
N GLU A 9 11.10 10.48 -3.47
CA GLU A 9 9.86 10.91 -4.11
C GLU A 9 8.63 10.75 -3.19
N LEU A 10 8.58 9.66 -2.41
CA LEU A 10 7.54 9.42 -1.40
C LEU A 10 7.54 10.54 -0.35
N VAL A 11 8.70 10.84 0.23
CA VAL A 11 8.85 11.84 1.29
C VAL A 11 8.63 13.26 0.75
N HIS A 12 8.85 13.50 -0.54
CA HIS A 12 8.51 14.78 -1.19
C HIS A 12 7.04 14.89 -1.62
N GLY A 13 6.22 13.83 -1.45
CA GLY A 13 4.79 13.84 -1.74
C GLY A 13 4.43 14.08 -3.21
N LYS A 14 5.33 13.75 -4.14
CA LYS A 14 5.12 14.01 -5.58
C LYS A 14 4.41 12.87 -6.31
N THR A 15 4.49 11.66 -5.78
CA THR A 15 4.13 10.44 -6.49
C THR A 15 2.85 9.79 -5.96
N ILE A 16 2.39 10.19 -4.77
CA ILE A 16 1.26 9.57 -4.08
C ILE A 16 0.31 10.66 -3.59
N GLU A 17 -0.99 10.37 -3.63
CA GLU A 17 -2.04 11.22 -3.07
C GLU A 17 -1.79 11.50 -1.59
N TRP A 18 -1.95 12.76 -1.17
CA TRP A 18 -1.67 13.22 0.18
C TRP A 18 -2.45 12.45 1.25
N GLU A 19 -3.66 11.99 0.95
CA GLU A 19 -4.46 11.22 1.91
C GLU A 19 -3.86 9.84 2.25
N ARG A 20 -2.99 9.32 1.39
CA ARG A 20 -2.27 8.05 1.56
C ARG A 20 -0.93 8.24 2.27
N LEU A 21 -0.52 9.47 2.55
CA LEU A 21 0.69 9.78 3.31
C LEU A 21 0.32 10.26 4.71
N GLU A 22 1.12 9.84 5.69
CA GLU A 22 1.01 10.34 7.05
C GLU A 22 2.41 10.54 7.63
N PHE A 23 2.76 11.78 7.93
CA PHE A 23 4.05 12.12 8.51
C PHE A 23 3.92 12.26 10.03
N LYS A 24 4.92 11.77 10.76
CA LYS A 24 5.02 11.92 12.21
C LYS A 24 6.42 12.34 12.60
N LYS A 25 6.53 13.50 13.26
CA LYS A 25 7.79 14.02 13.80
C LYS A 25 8.55 13.00 14.65
N GLY A 26 7.83 12.20 15.45
CA GLY A 26 8.40 11.19 16.31
C GLY A 26 7.47 10.00 16.53
N TRP A 27 7.90 9.08 17.36
CA TRP A 27 7.17 7.85 17.63
C TRP A 27 6.04 8.05 18.66
N ASN A 28 4.79 7.79 18.25
CA ASN A 28 3.64 7.70 19.14
C ASN A 28 2.82 6.43 18.83
N PRO A 29 2.86 5.39 19.68
CA PRO A 29 2.24 4.11 19.36
C PRO A 29 0.72 4.16 19.24
N GLU A 30 0.04 5.08 19.96
CA GLU A 30 -1.42 5.22 19.87
C GLU A 30 -1.84 5.86 18.54
N VAL A 31 -1.10 6.85 18.05
CA VAL A 31 -1.38 7.45 16.75
C VAL A 31 -1.10 6.44 15.63
N ILE A 32 0.04 5.76 15.72
CA ILE A 32 0.46 4.78 14.70
C ILE A 32 -0.55 3.63 14.58
N VAL A 33 -1.02 3.04 15.69
CA VAL A 33 -1.99 1.93 15.61
C VAL A 33 -3.33 2.36 15.01
N ARG A 34 -3.78 3.59 15.29
CA ARG A 34 -5.02 4.15 14.72
C ARG A 34 -4.86 4.37 13.21
N SER A 35 -3.71 4.89 12.78
CA SER A 35 -3.42 5.10 11.36
C SER A 35 -3.22 3.81 10.59
N MET A 36 -2.54 2.82 11.16
CA MET A 36 -2.46 1.46 10.59
C MET A 36 -3.86 0.88 10.37
N CYS A 37 -4.74 0.97 11.37
CA CYS A 37 -6.13 0.52 11.27
C CYS A 37 -6.91 1.30 10.19
N ALA A 38 -6.69 2.62 10.10
CA ALA A 38 -7.33 3.47 9.10
C ALA A 38 -6.91 3.12 7.66
N PHE A 39 -5.63 2.87 7.42
CA PHE A 39 -5.14 2.43 6.11
C PHE A 39 -5.57 1.00 5.76
N ALA A 40 -5.63 0.09 6.75
CA ALA A 40 -6.19 -1.24 6.53
C ALA A 40 -7.68 -1.20 6.12
N ASN A 41 -8.43 -0.22 6.64
CA ASN A 41 -9.85 0.02 6.36
C ASN A 41 -10.13 0.90 5.14
N ASP A 42 -9.15 1.12 4.28
CA ASP A 42 -9.21 1.93 3.07
C ASP A 42 -10.61 1.98 2.41
N LEU A 43 -11.33 3.07 2.70
CA LEU A 43 -12.73 3.28 2.31
C LEU A 43 -12.87 3.61 0.82
N ASN A 44 -11.79 4.10 0.22
CA ASN A 44 -11.74 4.55 -1.17
C ASN A 44 -11.11 3.50 -2.10
N ASN A 45 -10.57 2.40 -1.55
CA ASN A 45 -9.83 1.37 -2.29
C ASN A 45 -8.66 1.96 -3.10
N TRP A 46 -7.87 2.83 -2.46
CA TRP A 46 -6.62 3.34 -3.02
C TRP A 46 -5.43 2.37 -2.85
N GLY A 47 -5.62 1.24 -2.15
CA GLY A 47 -4.57 0.26 -1.86
C GLY A 47 -3.82 0.55 -0.55
N GLY A 48 -4.43 1.29 0.38
CA GLY A 48 -3.81 1.67 1.65
C GLY A 48 -2.89 2.90 1.56
N GLY A 49 -1.83 2.95 2.38
CA GLY A 49 -0.96 4.13 2.49
C GLY A 49 0.37 3.92 3.21
N TYR A 50 1.04 5.01 3.54
CA TYR A 50 2.38 5.04 4.13
C TYR A 50 2.40 5.94 5.36
N ILE A 51 3.02 5.45 6.43
CA ILE A 51 3.31 6.24 7.62
C ILE A 51 4.82 6.47 7.68
N ILE A 52 5.25 7.72 7.70
CA ILE A 52 6.66 8.12 7.74
C ILE A 52 6.97 8.74 9.10
N VAL A 53 7.73 8.01 9.92
CA VAL A 53 8.14 8.44 11.26
C VAL A 53 9.54 9.04 11.21
N GLY A 54 9.71 10.21 11.82
CA GLY A 54 10.95 11.02 11.79
C GLY A 54 10.89 12.22 10.85
N VAL A 55 9.74 12.45 10.19
CA VAL A 55 9.49 13.60 9.32
C VAL A 55 8.32 14.39 9.92
N ASN A 56 8.51 15.69 10.15
CA ASN A 56 7.43 16.55 10.64
C ASN A 56 6.53 17.00 9.47
N GLU A 57 5.31 17.43 9.75
CA GLU A 57 4.39 18.00 8.77
C GLU A 57 3.89 19.38 9.18
N ASP A 58 3.60 20.20 8.18
CA ASP A 58 2.83 21.44 8.28
C ASP A 58 1.69 21.38 7.25
N GLU A 59 0.44 21.42 7.72
CA GLU A 59 -0.76 21.29 6.88
C GLU A 59 -0.72 20.11 5.88
N GLY A 60 -0.14 18.98 6.29
CA GLY A 60 -0.01 17.76 5.48
C GLY A 60 1.19 17.75 4.53
N GLN A 61 1.97 18.84 4.48
CA GLN A 61 3.22 18.90 3.72
C GLN A 61 4.41 18.53 4.61
N PRO A 62 5.35 17.72 4.12
CA PRO A 62 6.53 17.29 4.86
C PRO A 62 7.51 18.44 5.03
N ILE A 63 7.98 18.66 6.25
CA ILE A 63 9.03 19.62 6.57
C ILE A 63 10.38 18.90 6.45
N LEU A 64 11.25 19.41 5.57
CA LEU A 64 12.58 18.87 5.32
C LEU A 64 13.68 19.89 5.69
N PRO A 65 14.87 19.43 6.15
CA PRO A 65 15.26 18.03 6.33
C PRO A 65 14.50 17.33 7.47
N PRO A 66 14.43 15.98 7.46
CA PRO A 66 13.80 15.23 8.54
C PRO A 66 14.42 15.54 9.90
N GLU A 67 13.59 15.52 10.95
CA GLU A 67 14.05 15.58 12.35
C GLU A 67 14.87 14.33 12.69
N GLY A 68 14.41 13.19 12.17
CA GLY A 68 15.03 11.88 12.32
C GLY A 68 14.67 11.17 13.61
N LEU A 69 15.04 9.89 13.65
CA LEU A 69 14.94 9.02 14.80
C LEU A 69 16.35 8.64 15.29
N PRO A 70 16.54 8.48 16.61
CA PRO A 70 17.76 7.89 17.14
C PRO A 70 17.92 6.44 16.66
N GLN A 71 19.14 6.05 16.26
CA GLN A 71 19.41 4.74 15.70
C GLN A 71 19.09 3.59 16.68
N ASP A 72 19.34 3.81 17.97
CA ASP A 72 19.05 2.88 19.07
C ASP A 72 17.56 2.66 19.31
N GLU A 73 16.70 3.57 18.85
CA GLU A 73 15.25 3.41 18.96
C GLU A 73 14.63 2.58 17.83
N LEU A 74 15.29 2.42 16.68
CA LEU A 74 14.72 1.77 15.50
C LEU A 74 14.30 0.32 15.77
N ASP A 75 15.13 -0.46 16.46
CA ASP A 75 14.80 -1.86 16.82
C ASP A 75 13.64 -1.93 17.82
N ARG A 76 13.64 -1.01 18.81
CA ARG A 76 12.56 -0.90 19.81
C ARG A 76 11.22 -0.57 19.13
N ILE A 77 11.22 0.36 18.18
CA ILE A 77 10.03 0.77 17.44
C ILE A 77 9.49 -0.40 16.59
N GLN A 78 10.36 -1.12 15.87
CA GLN A 78 9.95 -2.27 15.06
C GLN A 78 9.29 -3.37 15.90
N LYS A 79 9.88 -3.72 17.05
CA LYS A 79 9.27 -4.66 18.00
C LYS A 79 7.91 -4.16 18.50
N LYS A 80 7.79 -2.86 18.76
CA LYS A 80 6.52 -2.26 19.17
C LYS A 80 5.47 -2.31 18.07
N ILE A 81 5.83 -2.11 16.80
CA ILE A 81 4.89 -2.22 15.66
C ILE A 81 4.29 -3.62 15.58
N VAL A 82 5.09 -4.68 15.80
CA VAL A 82 4.57 -6.06 15.86
C VAL A 82 3.58 -6.22 17.01
N GLU A 83 3.86 -5.68 18.19
CA GLU A 83 2.92 -5.68 19.31
C GLU A 83 1.62 -4.95 18.95
N LEU A 84 1.71 -3.79 18.30
CA LEU A 84 0.55 -3.00 17.85
C LEU A 84 -0.29 -3.77 16.82
N GLY A 85 0.35 -4.43 15.86
CA GLY A 85 -0.33 -5.22 14.83
C GLY A 85 -1.15 -6.37 15.40
N ASN A 86 -0.69 -6.97 16.51
CA ASN A 86 -1.44 -7.99 17.26
C ASN A 86 -2.63 -7.42 18.05
N ARG A 87 -2.64 -6.12 18.32
CA ARG A 87 -3.77 -5.44 18.99
C ARG A 87 -4.85 -4.99 18.01
N ILE A 88 -4.57 -4.98 16.71
CA ILE A 88 -5.58 -4.77 15.66
C ILE A 88 -6.34 -6.09 15.48
N ILE A 89 -7.66 -6.01 15.30
CA ILE A 89 -8.53 -7.15 15.07
C ILE A 89 -9.26 -6.98 13.74
N PRO A 90 -9.09 -7.90 12.76
CA PRO A 90 -8.10 -9.00 12.74
C PRO A 90 -6.66 -8.50 12.81
N SER A 91 -5.70 -9.36 13.18
CA SER A 91 -4.29 -8.97 13.23
C SER A 91 -3.82 -8.41 11.89
N TYR A 92 -3.08 -7.31 11.95
CA TYR A 92 -2.65 -6.56 10.77
C TYR A 92 -1.20 -6.11 10.94
N PHE A 93 -0.35 -6.41 9.95
CA PHE A 93 1.07 -6.11 10.00
C PHE A 93 1.49 -5.31 8.76
N PRO A 94 2.04 -4.11 8.93
CA PRO A 94 2.58 -3.32 7.83
C PRO A 94 3.99 -3.82 7.46
N ILE A 95 4.45 -3.46 6.27
CA ILE A 95 5.85 -3.65 5.87
C ILE A 95 6.64 -2.46 6.41
N VAL A 96 7.63 -2.73 7.26
CA VAL A 96 8.41 -1.70 7.95
C VAL A 96 9.83 -1.71 7.41
N GLN A 97 10.32 -0.54 7.00
CA GLN A 97 11.68 -0.40 6.49
C GLN A 97 12.32 0.89 7.01
N PRO A 98 13.50 0.82 7.67
CA PRO A 98 14.27 2.00 8.03
C PRO A 98 15.03 2.55 6.81
N TYR A 99 15.13 3.87 6.74
CA TYR A 99 15.89 4.59 5.71
C TYR A 99 16.81 5.63 6.34
N PHE A 100 17.84 6.03 5.60
CA PHE A 100 18.76 7.08 5.99
C PHE A 100 18.67 8.23 4.98
N LEU A 101 17.99 9.31 5.36
CA LEU A 101 17.66 10.44 4.50
C LEU A 101 18.27 11.72 5.08
N ASN A 102 19.01 12.49 4.27
CA ASN A 102 19.70 13.73 4.68
C ASN A 102 20.50 13.61 6.00
N GLY A 103 21.18 12.48 6.21
CA GLY A 103 21.99 12.25 7.42
C GLY A 103 21.21 11.84 8.67
N LYS A 104 19.92 11.49 8.52
CA LYS A 104 19.01 11.15 9.61
C LYS A 104 18.30 9.83 9.34
N HIS A 105 18.08 9.03 10.38
CA HIS A 105 17.26 7.84 10.25
C HIS A 105 15.77 8.19 10.25
N ILE A 106 15.01 7.58 9.35
CA ILE A 106 13.54 7.61 9.36
C ILE A 106 13.01 6.19 9.29
N LEU A 107 11.75 5.99 9.67
CA LEU A 107 11.08 4.70 9.59
C LEU A 107 9.83 4.83 8.71
N VAL A 108 9.77 4.05 7.64
CA VAL A 108 8.61 4.01 6.74
C VAL A 108 7.82 2.73 7.00
N LEU A 109 6.54 2.88 7.27
CA LEU A 109 5.58 1.78 7.39
C LEU A 109 4.66 1.83 6.18
N TRP A 110 4.83 0.89 5.24
CA TRP A 110 3.87 0.67 4.18
C TRP A 110 2.72 -0.17 4.71
N CYS A 111 1.51 0.38 4.64
CA CYS A 111 0.27 -0.18 5.16
C CYS A 111 -0.69 -0.47 4.00
N PRO A 112 -0.58 -1.63 3.31
CA PRO A 112 -1.53 -2.03 2.27
C PRO A 112 -2.97 -2.15 2.80
N SER A 113 -3.96 -1.96 1.92
CA SER A 113 -5.37 -2.21 2.29
C SER A 113 -5.57 -3.64 2.75
N GLY A 114 -6.36 -3.83 3.80
CA GLY A 114 -6.62 -5.14 4.36
C GLY A 114 -7.73 -5.90 3.61
N ASP A 115 -7.57 -7.21 3.50
CA ASP A 115 -8.56 -8.08 2.87
C ASP A 115 -9.74 -8.42 3.81
N ASN A 116 -9.53 -8.34 5.13
CA ASN A 116 -10.51 -8.75 6.15
C ASN A 116 -11.15 -7.55 6.87
N ARG A 117 -11.55 -6.53 6.10
CA ARG A 117 -12.27 -5.36 6.63
C ARG A 117 -13.59 -5.80 7.30
N PRO A 118 -14.09 -5.09 8.33
CA PRO A 118 -13.44 -3.97 9.00
C PRO A 118 -12.39 -4.44 10.02
N TYR A 119 -11.26 -3.73 10.04
CA TYR A 119 -10.26 -3.79 11.10
C TYR A 119 -10.66 -2.86 12.25
N SER A 120 -10.30 -3.23 13.47
CA SER A 120 -10.54 -2.43 14.67
C SER A 120 -9.28 -2.37 15.51
N ALA A 121 -8.99 -1.21 16.10
CA ALA A 121 -7.84 -0.99 16.98
C ALA A 121 -8.29 -0.38 18.31
N PRO A 122 -7.54 -0.56 19.40
CA PRO A 122 -7.86 0.06 20.67
C PRO A 122 -7.63 1.57 20.61
N ASP A 123 -8.51 2.34 21.24
CA ASP A 123 -8.34 3.78 21.37
C ASP A 123 -7.21 4.17 22.33
N SER A 124 -6.91 3.36 23.35
CA SER A 124 -5.76 3.54 24.24
C SER A 124 -4.95 2.26 24.42
N LEU A 125 -3.64 2.42 24.62
CA LEU A 125 -2.71 1.32 24.87
C LEU A 125 -2.43 1.08 26.37
N GLY A 126 -3.18 1.72 27.26
CA GLY A 126 -3.09 1.55 28.71
C GLY A 126 -3.34 0.12 29.22
N LYS A 127 -3.09 -0.11 30.52
CA LYS A 127 -3.10 -1.45 31.15
C LYS A 127 -4.44 -2.18 31.06
N GLU A 128 -5.57 -1.44 31.07
CA GLU A 128 -6.91 -2.03 31.01
C GLU A 128 -7.35 -2.39 29.59
N GLY A 129 -6.58 -1.99 28.57
CA GLY A 129 -6.96 -2.11 27.16
C GLY A 129 -8.02 -1.08 26.76
N GLY A 130 -7.75 -0.35 25.68
CA GLY A 130 -8.70 0.60 25.12
C GLY A 130 -9.91 -0.08 24.46
N ARG A 131 -10.98 0.68 24.26
CA ARG A 131 -12.13 0.22 23.49
C ARG A 131 -11.72 0.06 22.03
N LEU A 132 -12.11 -1.07 21.43
CA LEU A 132 -11.88 -1.31 20.01
C LEU A 132 -12.81 -0.44 19.16
N ASN A 133 -12.22 0.25 18.19
CA ASN A 133 -12.92 1.10 17.22
C ASN A 133 -12.37 0.84 15.82
N SER A 134 -13.24 0.90 14.82
CA SER A 134 -12.83 0.94 13.41
C SER A 134 -12.41 2.35 13.04
N TYR A 135 -11.19 2.51 12.56
CA TYR A 135 -10.67 3.79 12.07
C TYR A 135 -10.73 3.84 10.55
N VAL A 136 -10.93 5.02 9.98
CA VAL A 136 -10.88 5.29 8.53
C VAL A 136 -10.14 6.60 8.26
N ARG A 137 -9.57 6.73 7.06
CA ARG A 137 -8.99 7.98 6.57
C ARG A 137 -10.09 8.87 5.99
N LEU A 138 -10.21 10.09 6.50
CA LEU A 138 -10.99 11.17 5.89
C LEU A 138 -10.04 12.36 5.66
N GLY A 139 -9.68 12.62 4.40
CA GLY A 139 -8.57 13.52 4.08
C GLY A 139 -7.26 13.03 4.72
N ALA A 140 -6.54 13.95 5.38
CA ALA A 140 -5.29 13.66 6.06
C ALA A 140 -5.46 13.11 7.51
N ALA A 141 -6.70 12.85 7.97
CA ALA A 141 -6.98 12.48 9.35
C ALA A 141 -7.49 11.04 9.50
N SER A 142 -7.00 10.35 10.54
CA SER A 142 -7.48 9.04 10.97
C SER A 142 -8.56 9.20 12.04
N VAL A 143 -9.82 8.91 11.70
CA VAL A 143 -10.99 9.13 12.56
C VAL A 143 -11.75 7.84 12.85
N ILE A 144 -12.48 7.81 13.96
CA ILE A 144 -13.37 6.69 14.29
C ILE A 144 -14.55 6.70 13.32
N ALA A 145 -14.76 5.58 12.62
CA ALA A 145 -15.92 5.38 11.77
C ALA A 145 -17.20 5.29 12.60
N LYS A 146 -18.18 6.14 12.27
CA LYS A 146 -19.50 6.20 12.94
C LYS A 146 -20.61 6.38 11.91
N GLY A 147 -21.83 6.03 12.29
CA GLY A 147 -23.03 6.22 11.45
C GLY A 147 -22.85 5.65 10.04
N GLU A 148 -23.10 6.48 9.03
CA GLU A 148 -23.04 6.09 7.61
C GLU A 148 -21.64 5.66 7.16
N THR A 149 -20.58 6.25 7.74
CA THR A 149 -19.20 5.86 7.40
C THR A 149 -18.89 4.44 7.85
N LEU A 150 -19.37 4.05 9.04
CA LEU A 150 -19.21 2.69 9.54
C LEU A 150 -20.03 1.71 8.70
N ARG A 151 -21.26 2.08 8.32
CA ARG A 151 -22.10 1.28 7.43
C ARG A 151 -21.41 1.04 6.08
N ARG A 152 -20.90 2.10 5.44
CA ARG A 152 -20.15 1.99 4.17
C ARG A 152 -18.93 1.10 4.31
N LEU A 153 -18.17 1.22 5.40
CA LEU A 153 -17.02 0.36 5.66
C LEU A 153 -17.45 -1.12 5.79
N GLN A 154 -18.55 -1.40 6.48
CA GLN A 154 -19.09 -2.75 6.61
C GLN A 154 -19.55 -3.32 5.26
N GLU A 155 -20.11 -2.50 4.38
CA GLU A 155 -20.52 -2.91 3.02
C GLU A 155 -19.31 -3.26 2.13
N LEU A 156 -18.14 -2.65 2.34
CA LEU A 156 -16.90 -2.98 1.63
C LEU A 156 -16.34 -4.37 1.98
N THR A 157 -16.63 -4.88 3.18
CA THR A 157 -16.24 -6.22 3.66
C THR A 157 -16.58 -7.33 2.66
N ALA A 158 -17.61 -7.14 1.83
CA ALA A 158 -18.09 -8.16 0.91
C ALA A 158 -17.23 -8.34 -0.35
N ARG A 159 -16.29 -7.43 -0.67
CA ARG A 159 -15.57 -7.48 -1.96
C ARG A 159 -14.12 -6.98 -1.86
N ILE A 160 -13.18 -7.90 -2.08
CA ILE A 160 -11.81 -7.55 -2.49
C ILE A 160 -11.90 -6.88 -3.88
N PRO A 161 -11.25 -5.71 -4.10
CA PRO A 161 -11.14 -5.08 -5.43
C PRO A 161 -10.60 -6.04 -6.49
N PHE A 162 -10.96 -5.84 -7.77
CA PHE A 162 -10.64 -6.82 -8.81
C PHE A 162 -9.12 -7.01 -8.99
N ASP A 163 -8.40 -5.92 -9.01
CA ASP A 163 -6.96 -5.77 -9.05
C ASP A 163 -6.23 -6.50 -7.91
N ASP A 164 -6.77 -6.44 -6.69
CA ASP A 164 -6.22 -7.06 -5.48
C ASP A 164 -6.56 -8.56 -5.30
N ARG A 165 -7.42 -9.12 -6.16
CA ARG A 165 -7.84 -10.53 -6.07
C ARG A 165 -6.72 -11.45 -6.55
N MET A 166 -6.55 -12.56 -5.82
CA MET A 166 -5.74 -13.68 -6.28
C MET A 166 -6.32 -14.28 -7.57
N ASN A 167 -5.47 -14.51 -8.55
CA ASN A 167 -5.81 -15.23 -9.76
C ASN A 167 -5.52 -16.72 -9.56
N ASN A 168 -6.58 -17.52 -9.42
CA ASN A 168 -6.43 -18.96 -9.20
C ASN A 168 -5.99 -19.74 -10.45
N GLN A 169 -6.03 -19.11 -11.63
CA GLN A 169 -5.61 -19.74 -12.90
C GLN A 169 -4.11 -19.52 -13.19
N ALA A 170 -3.50 -18.51 -12.56
CA ALA A 170 -2.11 -18.16 -12.78
C ALA A 170 -1.18 -18.72 -11.69
N THR A 171 0.10 -18.79 -12.01
CA THR A 171 1.18 -19.11 -11.07
C THR A 171 2.26 -18.04 -11.14
N ILE A 172 3.25 -18.07 -10.23
CA ILE A 172 4.32 -17.07 -10.21
C ILE A 172 5.13 -17.07 -11.51
N GLU A 173 5.21 -18.21 -12.17
CA GLU A 173 5.91 -18.41 -13.44
C GLU A 173 5.27 -17.63 -14.61
N ASP A 174 4.03 -17.15 -14.46
CA ASP A 174 3.40 -16.27 -15.46
C ASP A 174 3.90 -14.81 -15.37
N PHE A 175 4.70 -14.47 -14.35
CA PHE A 175 5.40 -13.20 -14.28
C PHE A 175 6.67 -13.18 -15.11
N ASN A 176 6.95 -12.01 -15.69
CA ASN A 176 8.20 -11.70 -16.37
C ASN A 176 9.10 -10.87 -15.45
N LEU A 177 10.23 -11.46 -15.03
CA LEU A 177 11.22 -10.76 -14.21
C LEU A 177 11.80 -9.52 -14.89
N GLY A 178 11.91 -9.52 -16.23
CA GLY A 178 12.36 -8.36 -17.00
C GLY A 178 11.45 -7.15 -16.80
N LEU A 179 10.14 -7.33 -17.01
CA LEU A 179 9.13 -6.26 -16.79
C LEU A 179 9.14 -5.74 -15.36
N ILE A 180 9.24 -6.64 -14.38
CA ILE A 180 9.35 -6.27 -12.95
C ILE A 180 10.56 -5.37 -12.73
N ARG A 181 11.73 -5.77 -13.24
CA ARG A 181 12.98 -5.03 -13.03
C ARG A 181 13.02 -3.72 -13.81
N GLU A 182 12.47 -3.70 -15.02
CA GLU A 182 12.31 -2.48 -15.82
C GLU A 182 11.47 -1.45 -15.06
N TYR A 183 10.33 -1.86 -14.51
CA TYR A 183 9.51 -1.00 -13.65
C TYR A 183 10.28 -0.50 -12.43
N LEU A 184 10.94 -1.40 -11.67
CA LEU A 184 11.70 -0.99 -10.47
C LEU A 184 12.83 -0.01 -10.81
N GLN A 185 13.44 -0.14 -11.98
CA GLN A 185 14.44 0.79 -12.49
C GLN A 185 13.83 2.14 -12.85
N GLU A 186 12.70 2.13 -13.56
CA GLU A 186 11.97 3.34 -13.98
C GLU A 186 11.57 4.18 -12.76
N VAL A 187 10.98 3.55 -11.74
CA VAL A 187 10.59 4.23 -10.50
C VAL A 187 11.75 4.45 -9.54
N LYS A 188 12.99 4.11 -9.92
CA LYS A 188 14.22 4.27 -9.11
C LYS A 188 14.06 3.71 -7.70
N SER A 189 13.46 2.53 -7.59
CA SER A 189 13.32 1.83 -6.32
C SER A 189 14.65 1.17 -5.94
N ASP A 190 15.03 1.26 -4.67
CA ASP A 190 16.19 0.54 -4.13
C ASP A 190 16.03 -0.99 -4.28
N LEU A 191 14.80 -1.48 -4.40
CA LEU A 191 14.48 -2.90 -4.63
C LEU A 191 15.01 -3.39 -5.98
N PHE A 192 15.25 -2.51 -6.95
CA PHE A 192 15.87 -2.88 -8.23
C PHE A 192 17.23 -3.56 -8.02
N ASN A 193 18.09 -3.02 -7.17
CA ASN A 193 19.42 -3.57 -6.91
C ASN A 193 19.33 -4.89 -6.12
N GLU A 194 18.41 -4.97 -5.16
CA GLU A 194 18.17 -6.19 -4.37
C GLU A 194 17.60 -7.33 -5.23
N SER A 195 16.80 -7.01 -6.24
CA SER A 195 16.13 -7.99 -7.12
C SER A 195 17.08 -8.94 -7.84
N ASP A 196 18.35 -8.56 -8.02
CA ASP A 196 19.36 -9.37 -8.71
C ASP A 196 19.73 -10.66 -7.96
N ARG A 197 19.57 -10.65 -6.65
CA ARG A 197 19.98 -11.76 -5.77
C ARG A 197 18.79 -12.40 -5.06
N MET A 198 17.58 -11.94 -5.37
CA MET A 198 16.36 -12.32 -4.67
C MET A 198 15.61 -13.42 -5.43
N PRO A 199 15.11 -14.47 -4.76
CA PRO A 199 14.17 -15.39 -5.36
C PRO A 199 12.93 -14.66 -5.88
N LEU A 200 12.41 -15.06 -7.05
CA LEU A 200 11.27 -14.41 -7.69
C LEU A 200 10.05 -14.29 -6.76
N MET A 201 9.76 -15.33 -5.98
CA MET A 201 8.64 -15.30 -5.02
C MET A 201 8.81 -14.21 -3.95
N ASP A 202 10.01 -14.02 -3.42
CA ASP A 202 10.27 -13.02 -2.39
C ASP A 202 10.19 -11.61 -2.98
N LEU A 203 10.69 -11.42 -4.21
CA LEU A 203 10.54 -10.17 -4.95
C LEU A 203 9.07 -9.83 -5.19
N CYS A 204 8.28 -10.79 -5.66
CA CYS A 204 6.84 -10.59 -5.88
C CYS A 204 6.10 -10.29 -4.58
N ARG A 205 6.51 -10.90 -3.44
CA ARG A 205 5.95 -10.58 -2.11
C ARG A 205 6.32 -9.16 -1.69
N ALA A 206 7.57 -8.74 -1.91
CA ALA A 206 8.03 -7.39 -1.61
C ALA A 206 7.33 -6.33 -2.45
N MET A 207 6.92 -6.66 -3.68
CA MET A 207 6.11 -5.80 -4.53
C MET A 207 4.60 -5.87 -4.25
N TYR A 208 4.16 -6.75 -3.35
CA TYR A 208 2.74 -7.01 -3.05
C TYR A 208 1.91 -7.44 -4.26
N ILE A 209 2.55 -8.13 -5.22
CA ILE A 209 1.90 -8.66 -6.45
C ILE A 209 1.55 -10.15 -6.36
N VAL A 210 1.78 -10.77 -5.21
CA VAL A 210 1.33 -12.14 -4.88
C VAL A 210 0.71 -12.18 -3.50
N LYS A 211 -0.23 -13.09 -3.29
CA LYS A 211 -0.84 -13.40 -1.98
C LYS A 211 -0.86 -14.90 -1.74
N GLY A 212 -1.21 -15.29 -0.52
CA GLY A 212 -1.32 -16.68 -0.11
C GLY A 212 -0.11 -17.22 0.66
N PRO A 213 -0.27 -18.40 1.27
CA PRO A 213 0.79 -19.05 2.05
C PRO A 213 1.89 -19.57 1.12
N ILE A 214 3.01 -20.02 1.68
CA ILE A 214 4.19 -20.39 0.88
C ILE A 214 3.92 -21.59 -0.04
N GLU A 215 3.08 -22.52 0.42
CA GLU A 215 2.65 -23.72 -0.31
C GLU A 215 1.59 -23.44 -1.39
N HIS A 216 0.95 -22.26 -1.37
CA HIS A 216 -0.11 -21.91 -2.32
C HIS A 216 -0.12 -20.40 -2.62
N VAL A 217 1.05 -19.91 -3.01
CA VAL A 217 1.23 -18.52 -3.44
C VAL A 217 0.62 -18.32 -4.83
N ARG A 218 -0.13 -17.23 -5.01
CA ARG A 218 -0.81 -16.90 -6.26
C ARG A 218 -0.59 -15.43 -6.65
N PRO A 219 -0.38 -15.13 -7.94
CA PRO A 219 -0.44 -13.76 -8.45
C PRO A 219 -1.75 -13.07 -8.07
N VAL A 220 -1.69 -11.76 -7.80
CA VAL A 220 -2.89 -10.91 -7.85
C VAL A 220 -3.08 -10.37 -9.27
N ASN A 221 -4.32 -10.00 -9.61
CA ASN A 221 -4.67 -9.60 -10.97
C ASN A 221 -3.87 -8.39 -11.47
N VAL A 222 -3.62 -7.39 -10.61
CA VAL A 222 -2.81 -6.21 -10.97
C VAL A 222 -1.39 -6.60 -11.36
N GLY A 223 -0.81 -7.56 -10.66
CA GLY A 223 0.51 -8.07 -11.01
C GLY A 223 0.53 -8.64 -12.42
N LEU A 224 -0.47 -9.44 -12.79
CA LEU A 224 -0.53 -10.07 -14.11
C LEU A 224 -0.76 -9.04 -15.22
N LEU A 225 -1.55 -8.00 -14.96
CA LEU A 225 -1.78 -6.91 -15.91
C LEU A 225 -0.49 -6.15 -16.24
N PHE A 226 0.38 -5.92 -15.26
CA PHE A 226 1.61 -5.14 -15.46
C PHE A 226 2.84 -5.99 -15.80
N PHE A 227 2.91 -7.20 -15.27
CA PHE A 227 4.15 -7.99 -15.25
C PHE A 227 4.02 -9.35 -15.92
N SER A 228 2.98 -9.58 -16.72
CA SER A 228 2.91 -10.73 -17.63
C SER A 228 3.17 -10.28 -19.06
N LEU A 229 3.79 -11.14 -19.88
CA LEU A 229 3.94 -10.88 -21.32
C LEU A 229 2.64 -11.13 -22.10
N THR A 230 1.68 -11.83 -21.49
CA THR A 230 0.43 -12.25 -22.14
C THR A 230 -0.76 -12.11 -21.18
N PRO A 231 -1.07 -10.89 -20.68
CA PRO A 231 -2.16 -10.66 -19.73
C PRO A 231 -3.54 -11.07 -20.28
N GLU A 232 -3.73 -11.05 -21.59
CA GLU A 232 -4.97 -11.44 -22.29
C GLU A 232 -5.36 -12.91 -22.07
N ARG A 233 -4.41 -13.78 -21.69
CA ARG A 233 -4.70 -15.17 -21.28
C ARG A 233 -5.60 -15.23 -20.05
N PHE A 234 -5.48 -14.24 -19.16
CA PHE A 234 -6.22 -14.16 -17.90
C PHE A 234 -7.38 -13.17 -17.97
N PHE A 235 -7.27 -12.15 -18.84
CA PHE A 235 -8.21 -11.04 -18.93
C PHE A 235 -8.69 -10.83 -20.38
N SER A 236 -9.72 -11.58 -20.78
CA SER A 236 -10.24 -11.58 -22.16
C SER A 236 -10.82 -10.25 -22.65
N ARG A 237 -10.96 -9.25 -21.76
CA ARG A 237 -11.52 -7.91 -22.06
C ARG A 237 -10.73 -6.78 -21.42
N ALA A 238 -9.48 -7.01 -21.07
CA ALA A 238 -8.58 -5.91 -20.72
C ALA A 238 -8.04 -5.32 -22.02
N TRP A 239 -8.49 -4.14 -22.41
CA TRP A 239 -7.91 -3.32 -23.47
C TRP A 239 -8.31 -1.86 -23.28
N ILE A 240 -7.55 -0.96 -23.89
CA ILE A 240 -7.93 0.45 -24.02
C ILE A 240 -8.60 0.62 -25.37
N GLU A 241 -9.81 1.17 -25.37
CA GLU A 241 -10.55 1.54 -26.58
C GLU A 241 -10.60 3.05 -26.67
N LEU A 242 -10.01 3.61 -27.72
CA LEU A 242 -10.05 5.03 -28.02
C LEU A 242 -11.06 5.26 -29.13
N VAL A 243 -12.12 6.01 -28.83
CA VAL A 243 -13.15 6.39 -29.79
C VAL A 243 -12.98 7.86 -30.13
N VAL A 244 -12.63 8.14 -31.39
CA VAL A 244 -12.45 9.51 -31.90
C VAL A 244 -13.70 9.90 -32.68
N HIS A 245 -14.52 10.76 -32.07
CA HIS A 245 -15.69 11.34 -32.73
C HIS A 245 -15.26 12.44 -33.70
N LYS A 246 -15.71 12.35 -34.96
CA LYS A 246 -15.44 13.34 -36.02
C LYS A 246 -16.37 14.55 -35.94
N ASP A 247 -17.52 14.38 -35.30
CA ASP A 247 -18.54 15.38 -35.07
C ASP A 247 -19.40 15.03 -33.85
N ASP A 248 -20.28 15.95 -33.44
CA ASP A 248 -21.21 15.77 -32.32
C ASP A 248 -22.45 14.93 -32.70
N SER A 249 -22.51 14.39 -33.93
CA SER A 249 -23.68 13.63 -34.38
C SER A 249 -23.76 12.23 -33.77
N GLY A 250 -22.66 11.76 -33.18
CA GLY A 250 -22.50 10.41 -32.65
C GLY A 250 -22.45 9.31 -33.72
N ARG A 251 -22.45 9.66 -35.02
CA ARG A 251 -22.46 8.69 -36.13
C ARG A 251 -21.12 8.60 -36.87
N GLY A 252 -20.32 9.66 -36.84
CA GLY A 252 -18.97 9.67 -37.40
C GLY A 252 -17.95 9.44 -36.30
N PHE A 253 -17.43 8.22 -36.16
CA PHE A 253 -16.34 7.94 -35.25
C PHE A 253 -15.36 6.90 -35.80
N GLU A 254 -14.14 6.90 -35.27
CA GLU A 254 -13.11 5.88 -35.49
C GLU A 254 -12.75 5.24 -34.14
N GLU A 255 -12.62 3.91 -34.13
CA GLU A 255 -12.27 3.12 -32.95
C GLU A 255 -10.85 2.58 -33.09
N PHE A 256 -10.05 2.75 -32.04
CA PHE A 256 -8.70 2.19 -31.94
C PHE A 256 -8.63 1.29 -30.70
N TYR A 257 -8.16 0.06 -30.90
CA TYR A 257 -8.05 -0.93 -29.84
C TYR A 257 -6.58 -1.18 -29.49
N PHE A 258 -6.25 -0.98 -28.22
CA PHE A 258 -4.91 -1.22 -27.67
C PHE A 258 -5.01 -2.35 -26.64
N LYS A 259 -4.54 -3.54 -27.02
CA LYS A 259 -4.46 -4.68 -26.11
C LYS A 259 -3.21 -4.54 -25.22
N PRO A 260 -3.30 -4.93 -23.94
CA PRO A 260 -2.17 -4.94 -23.01
C PRO A 260 -1.11 -5.96 -23.42
#